data_AF-A0A1D2UW79-F1
#
_entry.id   AF-A0A1D2UW79-F1
#
_cell.length_a   1.000
_cell.length_b   1.000
_cell.length_c   1.000
_cell.angle_alpha   90.00
_cell.angle_beta   90.00
_cell.angle_gamma   90.00
#
_symmetry.space_group_name_H-M   'P 1'
#
loop_
_entity.id
_entity.type
_entity.pdbx_description
1 polymer ?
#
loop_
_entity_poly.entity_id
_entity_poly.type
_entity_poly.pdbx_seq_one_letter_code
_entity_poly.pdbx_strand_id
1 'polypeptide(L)' 'MEIRKLILDISYVEWKNLGFSKGTLHYMKQNAKADKPFKLNAHVRERLEQWEKLVANA' A
#
# COMPACT_ATOMS: atom_id res chain seq x y z
N MET A 1 -1.17 -11.60 -2.08
CA MET A 1 -0.05 -10.90 -2.72
C MET A 1 0.92 -10.46 -1.63
N GLU A 2 2.21 -10.39 -1.93
CA GLU A 2 3.19 -9.81 -1.01
C GLU A 2 2.90 -8.31 -0.77
N ILE A 3 3.06 -7.81 0.45
CA ILE A 3 2.77 -6.41 0.82
C ILE A 3 3.51 -5.41 -0.08
N ARG A 4 4.75 -5.72 -0.47
CA ARG A 4 5.50 -4.88 -1.42
C ARG A 4 4.77 -4.71 -2.74
N LYS A 5 4.21 -5.80 -3.27
CA LYS A 5 3.47 -5.79 -4.53
C LYS A 5 2.20 -4.95 -4.41
N LEU A 6 1.44 -5.11 -3.33
CA LEU A 6 0.26 -4.28 -3.06
C LEU A 6 0.59 -2.78 -3.04
N ILE A 7 1.68 -2.39 -2.38
CA ILE A 7 2.15 -0.99 -2.31
C ILE A 7 2.54 -0.45 -3.69
N LEU A 8 3.15 -1.28 -4.54
CA LEU A 8 3.57 -0.86 -5.88
C LEU A 8 2.38 -0.73 -6.83
N ASP A 9 1.43 -1.67 -6.75
CA ASP A 9 0.30 -1.81 -7.66
C ASP A 9 -0.82 -0.81 -7.37
N ILE A 10 -1.07 -0.45 -6.10
CA ILE A 10 -2.16 0.47 -5.75
C ILE A 10 -1.99 1.85 -6.38
N SER A 11 -3.07 2.38 -6.94
CA SER A 11 -3.12 3.73 -7.51
C SER A 11 -3.17 4.81 -6.41
N TYR A 12 -2.84 6.05 -6.76
CA TYR A 12 -2.99 7.16 -5.83
C TYR A 12 -4.45 7.40 -5.41
N VAL A 13 -5.41 7.21 -6.32
CA VAL A 13 -6.83 7.42 -6.04
C VAL A 13 -7.32 6.41 -5.00
N GLU A 14 -7.03 5.13 -5.20
CA GLU A 14 -7.39 4.08 -4.24
C GLU A 14 -6.69 4.28 -2.90
N TRP A 15 -5.40 4.61 -2.91
CA TRP A 15 -4.65 4.93 -1.70
C TRP A 15 -5.26 6.10 -0.91
N LYS A 16 -5.73 7.14 -1.63
CA LYS A 16 -6.43 8.27 -1.02
C LYS A 16 -7.78 7.85 -0.45
N ASN A 17 -8.50 6.94 -1.12
CA ASN A 17 -9.75 6.36 -0.61
C ASN A 17 -9.53 5.51 0.64
N LEU A 18 -8.35 4.91 0.81
CA LEU A 18 -7.91 4.29 2.07
C LEU A 18 -7.57 5.33 3.16
N GLY A 19 -7.70 6.63 2.90
CA GLY A 19 -7.52 7.70 3.88
C GLY A 19 -6.08 8.12 4.10
N PHE A 20 -5.16 7.82 3.16
CA PHE A 20 -3.74 8.14 3.30
C PHE A 20 -3.28 9.24 2.33
N SER A 21 -2.24 9.96 2.73
CA SER A 21 -1.68 11.05 1.94
C SER A 21 -0.83 10.57 0.75
N LYS A 22 -0.65 11.45 -0.25
CA LYS A 22 0.29 11.24 -1.36
C LYS A 22 1.73 11.05 -0.89
N GLY A 23 2.15 11.79 0.15
CA GLY A 23 3.49 11.69 0.71
C GLY A 23 3.76 10.32 1.32
N THR A 24 2.78 9.76 2.04
CA THR A 24 2.85 8.41 2.58
C THR A 24 2.97 7.37 1.46
N LEU A 25 2.18 7.49 0.38
CA LEU A 25 2.30 6.58 -0.76
C LEU A 25 3.69 6.64 -1.39
N HIS A 26 4.21 7.86 -1.61
CA HIS A 26 5.53 8.04 -2.20
C HIS A 26 6.61 7.36 -1.35
N TYR A 27 6.62 7.62 -0.05
CA TYR A 27 7.55 6.98 0.88
C TYR A 27 7.45 5.45 0.84
N MET A 28 6.24 4.89 0.84
CA MET A 28 6.04 3.44 0.80
C MET A 28 6.52 2.83 -0.52
N LYS A 29 6.21 3.46 -1.68
CA LYS A 29 6.70 2.98 -2.98
C LYS A 29 8.23 3.04 -3.07
N GLN A 30 8.88 4.06 -2.54
CA GLN A 30 10.35 4.14 -2.53
C GLN A 30 10.97 2.98 -1.72
N ASN A 31 10.45 2.72 -0.52
CA ASN A 31 10.94 1.63 0.32
C ASN A 31 10.64 0.24 -0.28
N ALA A 32 9.47 0.07 -0.88
CA ALA A 32 9.10 -1.16 -1.57
C ALA A 32 10.03 -1.46 -2.76
N LYS A 33 10.37 -0.43 -3.56
CA LYS A 33 11.30 -0.52 -4.71
C LYS A 33 12.75 -0.78 -4.30
N ALA A 34 13.18 -0.23 -3.18
CA ALA A 34 14.57 -0.36 -2.72
C ALA A 34 14.94 -1.78 -2.24
N ASP A 35 13.99 -2.71 -2.21
CA ASP A 35 14.08 -4.08 -1.70
C ASP A 35 14.67 -4.22 -0.27
N LYS A 36 14.70 -3.12 0.49
CA LYS A 36 15.17 -3.09 1.88
C LYS A 36 14.02 -3.33 2.85
N PRO A 37 14.27 -3.92 4.03
CA PRO A 37 13.26 -3.99 5.08
C PRO A 37 12.78 -2.59 5.47
N PHE A 38 11.47 -2.41 5.61
CA PHE A 38 10.89 -1.17 6.10
C PHE A 38 9.75 -1.47 7.06
N LYS A 39 9.52 -0.54 8.00
CA LYS A 39 8.39 -0.64 8.92
C LYS A 39 7.13 -0.15 8.22
N LEU A 40 6.09 -0.97 8.28
CA LEU A 40 4.76 -0.58 7.83
C LEU A 40 3.92 -0.18 9.05
N ASN A 41 3.21 0.93 8.96
CA ASN A 41 2.25 1.31 9.98
C ASN A 41 1.11 0.27 10.02
N ALA A 42 0.65 -0.09 11.22
CA ALA A 42 -0.42 -1.08 11.41
C ALA A 42 -1.69 -0.73 10.62
N HIS A 43 -2.11 0.54 10.62
CA HIS A 43 -3.28 1.00 9.86
C HIS A 43 -3.09 0.88 8.35
N VAL A 44 -1.86 1.12 7.87
CA VAL A 44 -1.55 0.96 6.44
C VAL A 44 -1.64 -0.50 6.03
N ARG A 45 -1.13 -1.41 6.88
CA ARG A 45 -1.24 -2.85 6.66
C ARG A 45 -2.70 -3.28 6.59
N GLU A 46 -3.47 -2.98 7.63
CA GLU A 46 -4.87 -3.40 7.74
C GLU A 46 -5.72 -2.94 6.53
N ARG A 47 -5.59 -1.67 6.14
CA ARG A 47 -6.35 -1.12 5.01
C ARG A 47 -5.87 -1.62 3.65
N LEU A 48 -4.57 -1.90 3.49
CA LEU A 48 -4.05 -2.55 2.29
C LEU A 48 -4.57 -3.98 2.14
N GLU A 49 -4.64 -4.74 3.24
CA GLU A 49 -5.20 -6.10 3.24
C GLU A 49 -6.71 -6.09 2.94
N GLN A 50 -7.44 -5.08 3.41
CA GLN A 50 -8.84 -4.86 3.02
C GLN A 50 -8.96 -4.54 1.52
N TRP A 51 -8.12 -3.64 1.00
CA TRP A 51 -8.09 -3.31 -0.43
C TRP A 51 -7.75 -4.53 -1.29
N GLU A 52 -6.77 -5.34 -0.88
CA GLU A 52 -6.42 -6.57 -1.57
C GLU A 52 -7.63 -7.50 -1.72
N LYS A 53 -8.40 -7.69 -0.64
CA LYS A 53 -9.62 -8.52 -0.67
C LYS A 53 -10.69 -7.94 -1.60
N LEU A 54 -10.78 -6.62 -1.73
CA LEU A 54 -11.72 -5.99 -2.65
C LEU A 54 -11.30 -6.22 -4.11
N VAL A 55 -10.02 -6.02 -4.44
CA VAL A 55 -9.50 -6.18 -5.81
C VAL A 55 -9.43 -7.65 -6.22
N ALA A 56 -9.18 -8.58 -5.31
CA ALA A 56 -9.15 -10.01 -5.61
C ALA A 56 -10.54 -10.62 -5.88
N ASN A 57 -11.61 -9.94 -5.46
CA ASN A 57 -12.99 -10.36 -5.68
C ASN A 57 -13.72 -9.53 -6.76
N ALA A 58 -13.00 -8.61 -7.42
CA ALA A 58 -13.49 -7.77 -8.51
C ALA A 58 -13.07 -8.35 -9.86
#